data_AF-A0A9J6GMU3-F1
#
_entry.id   AF-A0A9J6GMU3-F1
#
_cell.length_a   1.000
_cell.length_b   1.000
_cell.length_c   1.000
_cell.angle_alpha   90.00
_cell.angle_beta   90.00
_cell.angle_gamma   90.00
#
_symmetry.space_group_name_H-M   'P 1'
#
loop_
_entity.id
_entity.type
_entity.pdbx_description
1 polymer ?
#
loop_
_entity_poly.entity_id
_entity_poly.type
_entity_poly.pdbx_seq_one_letter_code
_entity_poly.pdbx_strand_id
1 'polypeptide(L)'
;MEAHHACWLPSARKDEVTAQYSSLTVVLGRTTKSWRPVELLSTSEYGILPDVLIMFVEGLLIFVYLLFRLSAGFLPSMQPPRRKITQQKIEQDVAAERSLVLNLCAASTFSQHSMVANNLRKNFGDLQAVRGIYLALRPGECFGLLGVNGAGKTTTFRILAALISMNEGEAYMPDLVLSRNARTSRLGYCPQEDALLEKLNAFETLFMFGRLRGVPEKRLGAAVDLIIDIVDLREHAHKTCRYYR
;
A
#
# COMPACT_ATOMS: atom_id res chain seq x y z
N MET A 1 -46.23 -4.39 21.64
CA MET A 1 -46.10 -4.22 20.18
C MET A 1 -44.89 -5.04 19.75
N GLU A 2 -45.19 -6.25 19.25
CA GLU A 2 -44.41 -7.17 18.38
C GLU A 2 -42.88 -7.20 18.57
N ALA A 3 -42.17 -8.27 18.96
CA ALA A 3 -42.35 -9.72 19.02
C ALA A 3 -42.76 -10.41 17.71
N HIS A 4 -41.77 -10.92 16.98
CA HIS A 4 -41.72 -12.17 16.20
C HIS A 4 -40.22 -12.55 16.09
N HIS A 5 -39.63 -13.51 16.82
CA HIS A 5 -39.72 -14.99 16.71
C HIS A 5 -39.85 -15.44 15.24
N ALA A 6 -38.97 -16.28 14.66
CA ALA A 6 -38.48 -17.59 15.10
C ALA A 6 -37.30 -18.00 14.15
N CYS A 7 -36.23 -18.73 14.47
CA CYS A 7 -36.00 -20.01 15.19
C CYS A 7 -35.57 -21.12 14.20
N TRP A 8 -34.32 -21.62 14.36
CA TRP A 8 -33.83 -23.02 14.28
C TRP A 8 -33.99 -23.82 12.95
N LEU A 9 -32.98 -24.41 12.30
CA LEU A 9 -31.94 -25.43 12.64
C LEU A 9 -31.01 -25.66 11.40
N PRO A 10 -29.96 -26.52 11.40
CA PRO A 10 -29.25 -27.19 12.50
C PRO A 10 -27.72 -26.99 12.52
N SER A 11 -27.21 -27.17 13.74
CA SER A 11 -25.82 -27.32 14.16
C SER A 11 -25.21 -28.67 13.70
N ALA A 12 -24.83 -28.81 12.42
CA ALA A 12 -24.11 -29.99 11.94
C ALA A 12 -23.39 -29.79 10.58
N ARG A 13 -22.52 -28.77 10.42
CA ARG A 13 -21.51 -28.74 9.31
C ARG A 13 -20.51 -27.58 9.30
N LYS A 14 -20.02 -27.08 10.44
CA LYS A 14 -19.03 -25.98 10.44
C LYS A 14 -17.64 -26.36 10.94
N ASP A 15 -17.36 -27.66 11.02
CA ASP A 15 -16.03 -28.16 11.40
C ASP A 15 -15.17 -28.50 10.17
N GLU A 16 -15.74 -28.48 8.96
CA GLU A 16 -15.03 -28.79 7.71
C GLU A 16 -14.63 -27.57 6.85
N VAL A 17 -15.12 -26.36 7.15
CA VAL A 17 -14.84 -25.17 6.32
C VAL A 17 -13.76 -24.26 6.93
N THR A 18 -13.33 -24.54 8.16
CA THR A 18 -12.37 -23.69 8.91
C THR A 18 -10.90 -24.03 8.63
N ALA A 19 -10.61 -25.04 7.79
CA ALA A 19 -9.26 -25.53 7.54
C ALA A 19 -8.57 -24.99 6.26
N GLN A 20 -9.24 -24.19 5.42
CA GLN A 20 -8.75 -23.96 4.04
C GLN A 20 -8.48 -22.50 3.64
N TYR A 21 -8.70 -21.51 4.52
CA TYR A 21 -8.43 -20.11 4.21
C TYR A 21 -7.75 -19.37 5.36
N SER A 22 -6.46 -19.61 5.57
CA SER A 22 -5.63 -18.79 6.46
C SER A 22 -4.28 -18.42 5.83
N SER A 23 -4.28 -18.21 4.51
CA SER A 23 -3.08 -17.91 3.75
C SER A 23 -3.05 -16.43 3.44
N LEU A 24 -2.15 -15.71 4.11
CA LEU A 24 -1.77 -14.35 3.76
C LEU A 24 -1.01 -14.46 2.42
N THR A 25 -1.70 -14.20 1.31
CA THR A 25 -1.08 -14.27 -0.03
C THR A 25 -0.23 -13.02 -0.25
N VAL A 26 1.07 -13.14 -0.01
CA VAL A 26 2.05 -12.12 -0.37
C VAL A 26 2.17 -12.08 -1.88
N VAL A 27 1.75 -10.98 -2.51
CA VAL A 27 1.91 -10.76 -3.96
C VAL A 27 3.14 -9.90 -4.17
N LEU A 28 4.23 -10.52 -4.63
CA LEU A 28 5.46 -9.84 -5.04
C LEU A 28 5.24 -9.12 -6.37
N GLY A 29 5.07 -7.79 -6.33
CA GLY A 29 5.04 -6.93 -7.52
C GLY A 29 6.27 -6.05 -7.59
N ARG A 30 7.25 -6.39 -8.45
CA ARG A 30 8.40 -5.53 -8.76
C ARG A 30 8.11 -4.72 -10.02
N THR A 31 8.08 -3.39 -9.94
CA THR A 31 7.94 -2.53 -11.12
C THR A 31 8.93 -1.37 -11.09
N THR A 32 9.61 -1.14 -12.22
CA THR A 32 10.45 0.03 -12.49
C THR A 32 9.99 0.64 -13.81
N LYS A 33 9.28 1.78 -13.80
CA LYS A 33 8.97 2.52 -15.03
C LYS A 33 9.12 4.01 -14.81
N SER A 34 10.02 4.61 -15.61
CA SER A 34 10.23 6.04 -15.75
C SER A 34 9.19 6.64 -16.69
N TRP A 35 8.53 7.71 -16.27
CA TRP A 35 7.59 8.48 -17.07
C TRP A 35 8.31 9.63 -17.79
N ARG A 36 8.02 9.86 -19.07
CA ARG A 36 8.42 11.08 -19.81
C ARG A 36 7.15 11.85 -20.19
N PRO A 37 7.11 13.18 -20.01
CA PRO A 37 5.98 14.00 -20.44
C PRO A 37 5.96 14.10 -21.97
N VAL A 38 4.75 14.08 -22.54
CA VAL A 38 4.51 14.30 -23.97
C VAL A 38 4.10 15.76 -24.13
N GLU A 39 4.97 16.58 -24.72
CA GLU A 39 4.64 17.92 -25.16
C GLU A 39 3.90 17.83 -26.50
N LEU A 40 2.59 18.06 -26.47
CA LEU A 40 1.76 18.25 -27.65
C LEU A 40 0.99 19.54 -27.44
N LEU A 41 1.34 20.57 -28.23
CA LEU A 41 0.45 21.57 -28.85
C LEU A 41 1.30 22.79 -29.27
N SER A 42 1.93 22.69 -30.45
CA SER A 42 2.33 23.88 -31.20
C SER A 42 1.12 24.35 -32.00
N THR A 43 0.56 25.50 -31.65
CA THR A 43 -0.61 26.10 -32.30
C THR A 43 -0.29 26.58 -33.72
N SER A 44 -1.09 26.15 -34.69
CA SER A 44 -1.02 26.54 -36.11
C SER A 44 -1.70 27.91 -36.33
N GLU A 45 -1.26 28.64 -37.37
CA GLU A 45 -1.60 30.05 -37.68
C GLU A 45 -3.09 30.32 -38.05
N TYR A 46 -3.96 29.31 -38.02
CA TYR A 46 -5.37 29.42 -38.40
C TYR A 46 -6.35 29.48 -37.21
N GLY A 47 -5.90 29.96 -36.04
CA GLY A 47 -6.78 30.10 -34.86
C GLY A 47 -7.39 28.78 -34.38
N ILE A 48 -8.16 28.85 -33.30
CA ILE A 48 -8.63 27.65 -32.57
C ILE A 48 -9.89 27.04 -33.22
N LEU A 49 -10.59 27.80 -34.06
CA LEU A 49 -11.91 27.43 -34.58
C LEU A 49 -11.91 26.20 -35.50
N PRO A 50 -10.95 26.03 -36.44
CA PRO A 50 -10.88 24.82 -37.27
C PRO A 50 -10.58 23.58 -36.44
N ASP A 51 -9.68 23.68 -35.45
CA ASP A 51 -9.31 22.56 -34.58
C ASP A 51 -10.50 22.13 -33.71
N VAL A 52 -11.28 23.08 -33.18
CA VAL A 52 -12.49 22.80 -32.41
C VAL A 52 -13.56 22.14 -33.30
N LEU A 53 -13.71 22.59 -34.54
CA LEU A 53 -14.65 21.98 -35.49
C LEU A 53 -14.24 20.55 -35.85
N ILE A 54 -12.94 20.31 -36.08
CA ILE A 54 -12.39 18.98 -36.36
C ILE A 54 -12.60 18.06 -35.15
N MET A 55 -12.28 18.52 -33.93
CA MET A 55 -12.54 17.75 -32.71
C MET A 55 -14.02 17.45 -32.49
N PHE A 56 -14.92 18.38 -32.85
CA PHE A 56 -16.36 18.16 -32.73
C PHE A 56 -16.86 17.12 -33.73
N VAL A 57 -16.41 17.20 -34.99
CA VAL A 57 -16.76 16.22 -36.04
C VAL A 57 -16.20 14.84 -35.70
N GLU A 58 -14.92 14.75 -35.31
CA GLU A 58 -14.31 13.49 -34.87
C GLU A 58 -15.02 12.90 -33.65
N GLY A 59 -15.33 13.73 -32.65
CA GLY A 59 -16.08 13.32 -31.47
C GLY A 59 -17.47 12.78 -31.82
N LEU A 60 -18.17 13.41 -32.77
CA LEU A 60 -19.49 12.98 -33.22
C LEU A 60 -19.42 11.66 -34.02
N LEU A 61 -18.40 11.48 -34.85
CA LEU A 61 -18.14 10.24 -35.56
C LEU A 61 -17.82 9.08 -34.60
N ILE A 62 -16.97 9.31 -33.60
CA ILE A 62 -16.65 8.33 -32.55
C ILE A 62 -17.89 7.99 -31.74
N PHE A 63 -18.71 9.00 -31.39
CA PHE A 63 -19.94 8.80 -30.63
C PHE A 63 -20.96 7.95 -31.41
N VAL A 64 -21.20 8.26 -32.69
CA VAL A 64 -22.08 7.46 -33.56
C VAL A 64 -21.54 6.04 -33.74
N TYR A 65 -20.22 5.89 -33.92
CA TYR A 65 -19.58 4.57 -33.97
C TYR A 65 -19.76 3.77 -32.67
N LEU A 66 -19.60 4.42 -31.51
CA LEU A 66 -19.83 3.80 -30.20
C LEU A 66 -21.30 3.41 -30.02
N LEU A 67 -22.25 4.27 -30.41
CA LEU A 67 -23.68 3.96 -30.37
C LEU A 67 -24.02 2.78 -31.27
N PHE A 68 -23.46 2.73 -32.47
CA PHE A 68 -23.62 1.60 -33.39
C PHE A 68 -23.04 0.30 -32.81
N ARG A 69 -21.87 0.37 -32.17
CA ARG A 69 -21.23 -0.78 -31.49
C ARG A 69 -22.02 -1.24 -30.26
N LEU A 70 -22.61 -0.31 -29.50
CA LEU A 70 -23.51 -0.57 -28.39
C LEU A 70 -24.81 -1.22 -28.85
N SER A 71 -25.44 -0.71 -29.92
CA SER A 71 -26.65 -1.31 -30.50
C SER A 71 -26.40 -2.67 -31.14
N ALA A 72 -25.21 -2.88 -31.71
CA ALA A 72 -24.81 -4.14 -32.32
C ALA A 72 -24.31 -5.18 -31.29
N GLY A 73 -24.32 -4.87 -29.98
CA GLY A 73 -23.85 -5.77 -28.92
C GLY A 73 -22.35 -6.10 -28.98
N PHE A 74 -21.58 -5.36 -29.80
CA PHE A 74 -20.17 -5.61 -30.06
C PHE A 74 -19.31 -4.70 -29.19
N LEU A 75 -19.46 -4.83 -27.87
CA LEU A 75 -18.49 -4.32 -26.92
C LEU A 75 -17.33 -5.32 -26.88
N PRO A 76 -16.14 -5.00 -27.43
CA PRO A 76 -14.97 -5.81 -27.15
C PRO A 76 -14.74 -5.73 -25.64
N SER A 77 -14.81 -6.89 -24.99
CA SER A 77 -14.49 -7.03 -23.58
C SER A 77 -13.07 -6.49 -23.37
N MET A 78 -12.95 -5.25 -22.88
CA MET A 78 -11.69 -4.71 -22.35
C MET A 78 -11.43 -5.38 -21.00
N GLN A 79 -11.30 -6.70 -21.00
CA GLN A 79 -10.69 -7.40 -19.89
C GLN A 79 -9.20 -7.18 -20.04
N PRO A 80 -8.55 -6.38 -19.16
CA PRO A 80 -7.10 -6.36 -19.14
C PRO A 80 -6.60 -7.80 -19.03
N PRO A 81 -5.45 -8.16 -19.64
CA PRO A 81 -4.89 -9.50 -19.52
C PRO A 81 -4.72 -9.83 -18.03
N ARG A 82 -5.68 -10.55 -17.47
CA ARG A 82 -5.67 -10.97 -16.08
C ARG A 82 -4.67 -12.10 -16.03
N ARG A 83 -3.41 -11.76 -15.78
CA ARG A 83 -2.35 -12.74 -15.57
C ARG A 83 -2.75 -13.58 -14.36
N LYS A 84 -3.37 -14.74 -14.61
CA LYS A 84 -3.74 -15.68 -13.56
C LYS A 84 -2.45 -16.24 -13.00
N ILE A 85 -2.04 -15.75 -11.84
CA ILE A 85 -0.95 -16.35 -11.08
C ILE A 85 -1.49 -17.65 -10.52
N THR A 86 -0.89 -18.78 -10.88
CA THR A 86 -1.29 -20.10 -10.37
C THR A 86 -0.90 -20.24 -8.91
N GLN A 87 -1.74 -20.90 -8.11
CA GLN A 87 -1.48 -21.15 -6.69
C GLN A 87 -0.12 -21.82 -6.43
N GLN A 88 0.28 -22.78 -7.27
CA GLN A 88 1.60 -23.41 -7.20
C GLN A 88 2.76 -22.42 -7.31
N LYS A 89 2.63 -21.41 -8.18
CA LYS A 89 3.67 -20.40 -8.35
C LYS A 89 3.81 -19.53 -7.10
N ILE A 90 2.69 -19.19 -6.48
CA ILE A 90 2.67 -18.43 -5.21
C ILE A 90 3.39 -19.23 -4.12
N GLU A 91 3.08 -20.51 -3.99
CA GLU A 91 3.69 -21.37 -2.98
C GLU A 91 5.20 -21.52 -3.19
N GLN A 92 5.64 -21.65 -4.44
CA GLN A 92 7.07 -21.67 -4.80
C GLN A 92 7.77 -20.37 -4.43
N ASP A 93 7.18 -19.22 -4.78
CA ASP A 93 7.74 -17.91 -4.47
C ASP A 93 7.84 -17.70 -2.94
N VAL A 94 6.82 -18.10 -2.19
CA VAL A 94 6.80 -18.02 -0.71
C VAL A 94 7.84 -18.96 -0.09
N ALA A 95 8.00 -20.17 -0.62
CA ALA A 95 9.01 -21.12 -0.14
C ALA A 95 10.44 -20.65 -0.42
N ALA A 96 10.66 -20.03 -1.59
CA ALA A 96 11.94 -19.44 -1.96
C ALA A 96 12.31 -18.27 -1.03
N GLU A 97 11.35 -17.38 -0.77
CA GLU A 97 11.52 -16.25 0.16
C GLU A 97 11.85 -16.73 1.58
N ARG A 98 11.13 -17.76 2.06
CA ARG A 98 11.42 -18.38 3.35
C ARG A 98 12.85 -18.93 3.42
N SER A 99 13.27 -19.65 2.38
CA SER A 99 14.61 -20.24 2.32
C SER A 99 15.69 -19.15 2.29
N LEU A 100 15.45 -18.06 1.56
CA LEU A 100 16.32 -16.90 1.53
C LEU A 100 16.47 -16.29 2.92
N VAL A 101 15.37 -16.03 3.64
CA VAL A 101 15.42 -15.45 4.99
C VAL A 101 16.19 -16.35 5.96
N LEU A 102 15.94 -17.66 5.93
CA LEU A 102 16.65 -18.61 6.78
C LEU A 102 18.15 -18.61 6.49
N ASN A 103 18.55 -18.54 5.21
CA ASN A 103 19.95 -18.45 4.81
C ASN A 103 20.59 -17.12 5.26
N LEU A 104 19.87 -16.00 5.14
CA LEU A 104 20.36 -14.70 5.62
C LEU A 104 20.57 -14.71 7.14
N CYS A 105 19.63 -15.30 7.89
CA CYS A 105 19.75 -15.44 9.34
C CYS A 105 20.90 -16.37 9.72
N ALA A 106 21.05 -17.52 9.06
CA ALA A 106 22.14 -18.46 9.32
C ALA A 106 23.52 -17.85 9.03
N ALA A 107 23.64 -17.08 7.95
CA ALA A 107 24.88 -16.39 7.59
C ALA A 107 25.11 -15.07 8.35
N SER A 108 24.12 -14.58 9.12
CA SER A 108 24.12 -13.25 9.75
C SER A 108 24.39 -12.09 8.77
N THR A 109 23.97 -12.25 7.51
CA THR A 109 24.25 -11.29 6.42
C THR A 109 23.03 -10.42 6.15
N PHE A 110 22.82 -9.39 6.98
CA PHE A 110 21.66 -8.49 6.85
C PHE A 110 21.96 -7.17 6.14
N SER A 111 23.25 -6.81 5.97
CA SER A 111 23.68 -5.50 5.48
C SER A 111 23.19 -5.13 4.06
N GLN A 112 22.88 -6.14 3.24
CA GLN A 112 22.36 -5.94 1.88
C GLN A 112 20.84 -5.73 1.83
N HIS A 113 20.15 -5.80 2.97
CA HIS A 113 18.70 -5.72 3.07
C HIS A 113 18.29 -4.55 3.96
N SER A 114 17.21 -3.85 3.59
CA SER A 114 16.63 -2.78 4.39
C SER A 114 15.80 -3.32 5.56
N MET A 115 15.25 -4.52 5.41
CA MET A 115 14.47 -5.21 6.42
C MET A 115 14.53 -6.72 6.20
N VAL A 116 14.72 -7.50 7.26
CA VAL A 116 14.60 -8.96 7.22
C VAL A 116 13.74 -9.41 8.40
N ALA A 117 12.66 -10.11 8.14
CA ALA A 117 11.72 -10.61 9.13
C ALA A 117 11.74 -12.14 9.11
N ASN A 118 12.07 -12.75 10.25
CA ASN A 118 12.18 -14.19 10.42
C ASN A 118 11.06 -14.69 11.34
N ASN A 119 10.16 -15.51 10.78
CA ASN A 119 9.09 -16.20 11.50
C ASN A 119 8.23 -15.29 12.39
N LEU A 120 7.84 -14.09 11.91
CA LEU A 120 7.06 -13.15 12.71
C LEU A 120 5.70 -13.74 13.11
N ARG A 121 5.42 -13.77 14.42
CA ARG A 121 4.16 -14.27 14.97
C ARG A 121 3.55 -13.29 15.96
N LYS A 122 2.23 -13.18 15.93
CA LYS A 122 1.47 -12.32 16.83
C LYS A 122 0.15 -12.97 17.19
N ASN A 123 -0.09 -13.05 18.49
CA ASN A 123 -1.30 -13.58 19.09
C ASN A 123 -1.95 -12.48 19.95
N PHE A 124 -3.27 -12.40 19.90
CA PHE A 124 -4.10 -11.57 20.78
C PHE A 124 -5.08 -12.49 21.51
N GLY A 125 -4.72 -12.88 22.73
CA GLY A 125 -5.39 -14.01 23.39
C GLY A 125 -5.30 -15.26 22.52
N ASP A 126 -6.45 -15.85 22.22
CA ASP A 126 -6.55 -17.06 21.40
C ASP A 126 -6.48 -16.77 19.88
N LEU A 127 -6.56 -15.51 19.46
CA LEU A 127 -6.53 -15.13 18.05
C LEU A 127 -5.09 -15.01 17.55
N GLN A 128 -4.67 -15.95 16.69
CA GLN A 128 -3.40 -15.86 15.97
C GLN A 128 -3.51 -14.94 14.75
N ALA A 129 -3.25 -13.64 14.96
CA ALA A 129 -3.34 -12.61 13.92
C ALA A 129 -2.22 -12.67 12.88
N VAL A 130 -1.03 -13.15 13.25
CA VAL A 130 0.11 -13.35 12.32
C VAL A 130 0.73 -14.71 12.56
N ARG A 131 0.82 -15.52 11.50
CA ARG A 131 1.13 -16.98 11.56
C ARG A 131 2.51 -17.36 11.03
N GLY A 132 3.55 -16.57 11.31
CA GLY A 132 4.91 -16.86 10.85
C GLY A 132 5.17 -16.30 9.46
N ILE A 133 5.54 -15.02 9.41
CA ILE A 133 5.92 -14.35 8.15
C ILE A 133 7.44 -14.37 8.01
N TYR A 134 7.90 -14.72 6.81
CA TYR A 134 9.28 -14.60 6.36
C TYR A 134 9.32 -13.56 5.24
N LEU A 135 10.16 -12.54 5.39
CA LEU A 135 10.26 -11.46 4.41
C LEU A 135 11.67 -10.88 4.42
N ALA A 136 12.28 -10.68 3.26
CA ALA A 136 13.50 -9.91 3.09
C ALA A 136 13.28 -8.81 2.05
N LEU A 137 13.49 -7.56 2.44
CA LEU A 137 13.36 -6.40 1.57
C LEU A 137 14.74 -5.85 1.21
N ARG A 138 14.95 -5.61 -0.07
CA ARG A 138 16.16 -4.92 -0.54
C ARG A 138 15.99 -3.39 -0.44
N PRO A 139 17.09 -2.63 -0.32
CA PRO A 139 17.04 -1.17 -0.43
C PRO A 139 16.37 -0.72 -1.73
N GLY A 140 15.40 0.19 -1.64
CA GLY A 140 14.66 0.71 -2.79
C GLY A 140 13.55 -0.20 -3.33
N GLU A 141 13.31 -1.37 -2.72
CA GLU A 141 12.22 -2.26 -3.11
C GLU A 141 10.86 -1.75 -2.59
N CYS A 142 9.86 -1.71 -3.47
CA CYS A 142 8.48 -1.44 -3.09
C CYS A 142 7.77 -2.78 -2.85
N PHE A 143 7.19 -2.96 -1.67
CA PHE A 143 6.55 -4.19 -1.25
C PHE A 143 5.13 -3.93 -0.70
N GLY A 144 4.17 -4.74 -1.14
CA GLY A 144 2.77 -4.65 -0.72
C GLY A 144 2.26 -5.95 -0.11
N LEU A 145 1.52 -5.83 1.00
CA LEU A 145 0.78 -6.95 1.59
C LEU A 145 -0.66 -6.96 1.07
N LEU A 146 -1.03 -8.00 0.33
CA LEU A 146 -2.39 -8.21 -0.15
C LEU A 146 -3.08 -9.33 0.65
N GLY A 147 -4.38 -9.19 0.88
CA GLY A 147 -5.17 -10.20 1.58
C GLY A 147 -6.53 -9.67 1.98
N VAL A 148 -7.43 -10.56 2.38
CA VAL A 148 -8.77 -10.20 2.87
C VAL A 148 -8.71 -9.41 4.18
N ASN A 149 -9.83 -8.78 4.56
CA ASN A 149 -9.95 -8.14 5.87
C ASN A 149 -9.77 -9.19 6.97
N GLY A 150 -9.01 -8.84 8.02
CA GLY A 150 -8.66 -9.78 9.09
C GLY A 150 -7.46 -10.70 8.80
N ALA A 151 -6.85 -10.67 7.60
CA ALA A 151 -5.68 -11.49 7.29
C ALA A 151 -4.40 -11.15 8.08
N GLY A 152 -4.39 -10.06 8.86
CA GLY A 152 -3.24 -9.65 9.66
C GLY A 152 -2.34 -8.57 9.03
N LYS A 153 -2.70 -7.99 7.87
CA LYS A 153 -1.90 -6.96 7.17
C LYS A 153 -1.49 -5.78 8.07
N THR A 154 -2.47 -5.13 8.68
CA THR A 154 -2.25 -3.99 9.58
C THR A 154 -1.43 -4.41 10.80
N THR A 155 -1.68 -5.60 11.34
CA THR A 155 -0.91 -6.16 12.45
C THR A 155 0.56 -6.35 12.07
N THR A 156 0.85 -6.93 10.90
CA THR A 156 2.22 -7.10 10.40
C THR A 156 2.91 -5.76 10.24
N PHE A 157 2.27 -4.76 9.63
CA PHE A 157 2.88 -3.43 9.50
C PHE A 157 3.14 -2.78 10.85
N ARG A 158 2.25 -2.94 11.84
CA ARG A 158 2.47 -2.40 13.20
C ARG A 158 3.63 -3.10 13.91
N ILE A 159 3.86 -4.39 13.67
CA ILE A 159 5.04 -5.11 14.20
C ILE A 159 6.32 -4.56 13.56
N LEU A 160 6.34 -4.48 12.23
CA LEU A 160 7.50 -3.98 11.48
C LEU A 160 7.81 -2.51 11.78
N ALA A 161 6.78 -1.71 12.10
CA ALA A 161 6.89 -0.34 12.56
C ALA A 161 7.24 -0.20 14.04
N ALA A 162 7.48 -1.32 14.75
CA ALA A 162 7.80 -1.34 16.17
C ALA A 162 6.73 -0.68 17.06
N LEU A 163 5.47 -0.62 16.59
CA LEU A 163 4.33 -0.06 17.34
C LEU A 163 3.70 -1.10 18.26
N ILE A 164 3.81 -2.39 17.91
CA ILE A 164 3.39 -3.50 18.75
C ILE A 164 4.52 -4.54 18.79
N SER A 165 4.70 -5.19 19.95
CA SER A 165 5.66 -6.27 20.08
C SER A 165 5.16 -7.56 19.42
N MET A 166 6.06 -8.34 18.83
CA MET A 166 5.77 -9.70 18.37
C MET A 166 5.79 -10.70 19.54
N ASN A 167 5.10 -11.83 19.39
CA ASN A 167 5.14 -12.91 20.37
C ASN A 167 6.35 -13.83 20.15
N GLU A 168 6.64 -14.14 18.90
CA GLU A 168 7.78 -14.96 18.47
C GLU A 168 8.32 -14.43 17.14
N GLY A 169 9.56 -14.82 16.85
CA GLY A 169 10.30 -14.38 15.67
C GLY A 169 11.18 -13.18 15.95
N GLU A 170 11.83 -12.71 14.90
CA GLU A 170 12.78 -11.60 14.94
C GLU A 170 12.64 -10.76 13.66
N ALA A 171 12.92 -9.47 13.75
CA ALA A 171 13.11 -8.64 12.57
C ALA A 171 14.39 -7.81 12.69
N TYR A 172 15.06 -7.61 11.57
CA TYR A 172 16.34 -6.97 11.44
C TYR A 172 16.18 -5.78 10.50
N MET A 173 16.75 -4.65 10.89
CA MET A 173 17.01 -3.48 10.07
C MET A 173 18.51 -3.14 10.23
N PRO A 174 19.13 -2.43 9.26
CA PRO A 174 20.56 -2.16 9.24
C PRO A 174 21.18 -1.62 10.55
N ASP A 175 20.39 -0.96 11.39
CA ASP A 175 20.84 -0.38 12.67
C ASP A 175 20.02 -0.83 13.88
N LEU A 176 19.11 -1.81 13.70
CA LEU A 176 18.19 -2.21 14.76
C LEU A 176 17.72 -3.65 14.58
N VAL A 177 17.91 -4.45 15.61
CA VAL A 177 17.19 -5.70 15.76
C VAL A 177 15.88 -5.38 16.48
N LEU A 178 14.77 -5.51 15.77
CA LEU A 178 13.42 -5.40 16.31
C LEU A 178 13.16 -6.61 17.22
N SER A 179 13.49 -6.46 18.51
CA SER A 179 13.04 -7.34 19.59
C SER A 179 11.85 -6.72 20.33
N ARG A 180 11.42 -7.35 21.44
CA ARG A 180 10.20 -7.02 22.19
C ARG A 180 10.01 -5.53 22.54
N ASN A 181 11.09 -4.73 22.59
CA ASN A 181 11.09 -3.31 23.02
C ASN A 181 11.83 -2.34 22.06
N ALA A 182 11.98 -2.68 20.79
CA ALA A 182 12.71 -1.83 19.87
C ALA A 182 11.92 -0.56 19.48
N ARG A 183 12.63 0.56 19.28
CA ARG A 183 12.08 1.80 18.68
C ARG A 183 13.00 2.22 17.56
N THR A 184 12.44 2.57 16.39
CA THR A 184 13.23 3.01 15.23
C THR A 184 12.90 4.46 14.86
N SER A 185 13.95 5.25 14.65
CA SER A 185 13.85 6.61 14.12
C SER A 185 14.00 6.67 12.59
N ARG A 186 14.19 5.53 11.91
CA ARG A 186 14.42 5.46 10.46
C ARG A 186 13.21 5.00 9.64
N LEU A 187 12.16 4.50 10.31
CA LEU A 187 10.91 4.13 9.63
C LEU A 187 9.87 5.25 9.71
N GLY A 188 9.19 5.50 8.59
CA GLY A 188 7.94 6.24 8.53
C GLY A 188 6.76 5.28 8.51
N TYR A 189 5.73 5.54 9.31
CA TYR A 189 4.50 4.74 9.35
C TYR A 189 3.31 5.66 9.14
N CYS A 190 2.49 5.36 8.13
CA CYS A 190 1.21 6.02 7.88
C CYS A 190 0.08 5.09 8.38
N PRO A 191 -0.64 5.43 9.46
CA PRO A 191 -1.74 4.64 9.95
C PRO A 191 -2.94 4.65 8.98
N GLN A 192 -3.87 3.72 9.19
CA GLN A 192 -5.10 3.64 8.40
C GLN A 192 -6.08 4.78 8.73
N GLU A 193 -6.06 5.27 9.97
CA GLU A 193 -6.84 6.41 10.42
C GLU A 193 -6.00 7.69 10.33
N ASP A 194 -6.64 8.82 10.04
CA ASP A 194 -5.96 10.10 9.88
C ASP A 194 -5.26 10.53 11.17
N ALA A 195 -3.92 10.56 11.15
CA ALA A 195 -3.09 11.07 12.24
C ALA A 195 -2.92 12.60 12.16
N LEU A 196 -3.97 13.33 11.77
CA LEU A 196 -3.92 14.78 11.57
C LEU A 196 -4.01 15.53 12.90
N LEU A 197 -3.16 16.55 13.05
CA LEU A 197 -3.22 17.48 14.17
C LEU A 197 -4.19 18.59 13.82
N GLU A 198 -5.46 18.44 14.23
CA GLU A 198 -6.56 19.33 13.82
C GLU A 198 -6.34 20.82 14.12
N LYS A 199 -5.43 21.17 15.03
CA LYS A 199 -5.11 22.56 15.40
C LYS A 199 -3.95 23.17 14.61
N LEU A 200 -3.20 22.36 13.85
CA LEU A 200 -2.06 22.81 13.06
C LEU A 200 -2.43 22.80 11.57
N ASN A 201 -1.72 23.60 10.78
CA ASN A 201 -1.72 23.46 9.33
C ASN A 201 -0.65 22.43 8.87
N ALA A 202 -0.66 22.07 7.58
CA ALA A 202 0.28 21.07 7.07
C ALA A 202 1.74 21.54 7.18
N PHE A 203 2.01 22.83 6.94
CA PHE A 203 3.35 23.39 7.08
C PHE A 203 3.87 23.27 8.52
N GLU A 204 3.10 23.70 9.51
CA GLU A 204 3.42 23.61 10.94
C GLU A 204 3.62 22.17 11.39
N THR A 205 2.76 21.26 10.91
CA THR A 205 2.84 19.84 11.24
C THR A 205 4.15 19.25 10.71
N LEU A 206 4.48 19.47 9.44
CA LEU A 206 5.72 18.99 8.82
C LEU A 206 6.95 19.64 9.45
N PHE A 207 6.89 20.94 9.74
CA PHE A 207 7.95 21.68 10.41
C PHE A 207 8.22 21.10 11.81
N MET A 208 7.16 20.83 12.58
CA MET A 208 7.26 20.23 13.91
C MET A 208 7.87 18.82 13.85
N PHE A 209 7.39 17.95 12.95
CA PHE A 209 7.97 16.62 12.76
C PHE A 209 9.42 16.67 12.29
N GLY A 210 9.77 17.60 11.40
CA GLY A 210 11.16 17.81 10.95
C GLY A 210 12.10 18.19 12.09
N ARG A 211 11.66 19.06 13.01
CA ARG A 211 12.43 19.38 14.24
C ARG A 211 12.60 18.14 15.13
N LEU A 212 11.52 17.38 15.36
CA LEU A 212 11.58 16.15 16.18
C LEU A 212 12.51 15.08 15.58
N ARG A 213 12.63 15.04 14.25
CA ARG A 213 13.55 14.14 13.53
C ARG A 213 14.99 14.68 13.45
N GLY A 214 15.26 15.87 13.96
CA GLY A 214 16.60 16.46 14.01
C GLY A 214 17.07 17.10 12.70
N VAL A 215 16.15 17.51 11.82
CA VAL A 215 16.51 18.24 10.59
C VAL A 215 17.08 19.62 10.97
N PRO A 216 18.27 20.01 10.47
CA PRO A 216 18.87 21.32 10.80
C PRO A 216 17.95 22.47 10.43
N GLU A 217 17.79 23.46 11.32
CA GLU A 217 16.87 24.60 11.15
C GLU A 217 17.11 25.36 9.85
N LYS A 218 18.37 25.50 9.43
CA LYS A 218 18.76 26.13 8.15
C LYS A 218 18.19 25.44 6.91
N ARG A 219 17.89 24.14 6.98
CA ARG A 219 17.37 23.33 5.86
C ARG A 219 15.91 22.95 6.03
N LEU A 220 15.35 23.13 7.23
CA LEU A 220 14.02 22.64 7.57
C LEU A 220 12.93 23.31 6.72
N GLY A 221 12.95 24.63 6.55
CA GLY A 221 11.97 25.34 5.72
C GLY A 221 11.93 24.80 4.29
N ALA A 222 13.09 24.76 3.63
CA ALA A 222 13.21 24.24 2.26
C ALA A 222 12.81 22.76 2.14
N ALA A 223 13.09 21.94 3.15
CA ALA A 223 12.67 20.53 3.17
C ALA A 223 11.14 20.40 3.31
N VAL A 224 10.51 21.23 4.14
CA VAL A 224 9.04 21.25 4.30
C VAL A 224 8.37 21.73 3.02
N ASP A 225 8.85 22.80 2.41
CA ASP A 225 8.32 23.30 1.12
C ASP A 225 8.40 22.22 0.03
N LEU A 226 9.55 21.55 -0.10
CA LEU A 226 9.72 20.46 -1.05
C LEU A 226 8.74 19.31 -0.81
N ILE A 227 8.49 18.93 0.46
CA ILE A 227 7.53 17.87 0.77
C ILE A 227 6.12 18.31 0.38
N ILE A 228 5.73 19.55 0.71
CA ILE A 228 4.42 20.12 0.36
C ILE A 228 4.19 20.09 -1.15
N ASP A 229 5.22 20.42 -1.92
CA ASP A 229 5.14 20.41 -3.39
C ASP A 229 5.05 18.98 -3.94
N ILE A 230 5.79 18.02 -3.38
CA ILE A 230 5.75 16.60 -3.80
C ILE A 230 4.37 15.96 -3.56
N VAL A 231 3.72 16.32 -2.46
CA VAL A 231 2.39 15.78 -2.10
C VAL A 231 1.24 16.65 -2.63
N ASP A 232 1.55 17.66 -3.43
CA ASP A 232 0.58 18.57 -4.06
C ASP A 232 -0.38 19.26 -3.06
N LEU A 233 0.18 19.78 -1.96
CA LEU A 233 -0.58 20.44 -0.88
C LEU A 233 -0.38 21.96 -0.82
N ARG A 234 0.28 22.58 -1.80
CA ARG A 234 0.69 24.01 -1.74
C ARG A 234 -0.47 24.96 -1.43
N GLU A 235 -1.62 24.78 -2.09
CA GLU A 235 -2.79 25.65 -1.92
C GLU A 235 -3.48 25.51 -0.56
N HIS A 236 -3.26 24.38 0.12
CA HIS A 236 -3.88 24.07 1.41
C HIS A 236 -2.89 24.14 2.56
N ALA A 237 -1.59 24.26 2.29
CA ALA A 237 -0.51 24.12 3.27
C ALA A 237 -0.65 24.95 4.55
N HIS A 238 -1.26 26.14 4.44
CA HIS A 238 -1.48 27.08 5.54
C HIS A 238 -2.91 27.04 6.11
N LYS A 239 -3.81 26.26 5.52
CA LYS A 239 -5.15 26.00 6.07
C LYS A 239 -5.01 24.98 7.20
N THR A 240 -5.74 25.18 8.29
CA THR A 240 -5.72 24.26 9.42
C THR A 240 -6.27 22.89 8.99
N CYS A 241 -5.64 21.80 9.43
CA CYS A 241 -6.01 20.42 9.06
C CYS A 241 -7.46 20.06 9.43
N ARG A 242 -8.09 20.78 10.38
CA ARG A 242 -9.53 20.66 10.66
C ARG A 242 -10.42 20.82 9.42
N TYR A 243 -9.97 21.60 8.43
CA TYR A 243 -10.74 21.91 7.22
C TYR A 243 -10.39 21.01 6.02
N TYR A 244 -9.68 19.90 6.23
CA TYR A 244 -9.27 18.99 5.16
C TYR A 244 -10.30 17.88 4.89
N ARG A 245 -11.41 17.86 5.64
CA ARG A 245 -12.52 16.89 5.49
C ARG A 245 -13.53 17.35 4.46
#